data_AF-M0NX97-F1
#
_entry.id   AF-M0NX97-F1
#
_cell.length_a   1.000
_cell.length_b   1.000
_cell.length_c   1.000
_cell.angle_alpha   90.00
_cell.angle_beta   90.00
_cell.angle_gamma   90.00
#
_symmetry.space_group_name_H-M   'P 1'
#
loop_
_entity.id
_entity.type
_entity.pdbx_description
1 polymer ?
#
loop_
_entity_poly.entity_id
_entity_poly.type
_entity_poly.pdbx_seq_one_letter_code
_entity_poly.pdbx_strand_id
1 'polypeptide(L)'
;MLVGGLAAAAGAVAGCLDGSVTGGPADDGDDRVLALALHDAGETLRDGAVRDLAETDPGWDEAAFAAARDGEEYTTQYRKPFPSAADDPTYAVREGTYYRLDSVIVDEAEATRPVLRLFDVDGSESGDGEGADAVENEALPEGDRKAVESAHRSARARGNSGGVPVGLVERGGYVYRDADAIDASELLAAEGPDRVAYRDTVYRVEVARERFYEPVFRAVAEPVAESPERMEAILRAHTVGARLTADDLSADAREVIEAARRGGYEESHPYSDGYAELLRAFHERPYLDGNVRKDAGWSESGSERVRYEGRYYDYRLRFEPA
;
A
#
# COMPACT_ATOMS: atom_id res chain seq x y z
N MET A 1 -25.28 -71.66 36.40
CA MET A 1 -25.82 -71.55 35.04
C MET A 1 -24.72 -71.00 34.15
N LEU A 2 -24.13 -71.86 33.31
CA LEU A 2 -24.19 -71.83 31.82
C LEU A 2 -23.37 -70.66 31.22
N VAL A 3 -22.12 -70.85 30.76
CA VAL A 3 -21.59 -71.58 29.58
C VAL A 3 -21.45 -70.70 28.33
N GLY A 4 -20.26 -70.76 27.72
CA GLY A 4 -19.97 -70.47 26.30
C GLY A 4 -18.91 -69.37 26.14
N GLY A 5 -17.76 -69.53 25.47
CA GLY A 5 -17.24 -70.59 24.60
C GLY A 5 -16.60 -69.97 23.35
N LEU A 6 -15.48 -70.56 22.89
CA LEU A 6 -14.65 -70.28 21.68
C LEU A 6 -13.53 -69.23 21.86
N ALA A 7 -12.24 -69.58 21.99
CA ALA A 7 -11.34 -70.49 21.24
C ALA A 7 -10.69 -69.85 19.99
N ALA A 8 -9.37 -70.06 19.94
CA ALA A 8 -8.35 -69.39 19.15
C ALA A 8 -8.24 -69.81 17.68
N ALA A 9 -7.57 -68.98 16.87
CA ALA A 9 -6.59 -69.45 15.89
C ALA A 9 -5.60 -68.33 15.51
N ALA A 10 -4.32 -68.68 15.52
CA ALA A 10 -3.18 -67.86 15.14
C ALA A 10 -2.93 -67.92 13.63
N GLY A 11 -2.30 -66.88 13.08
CA GLY A 11 -1.67 -66.88 11.76
C GLY A 11 -0.57 -65.81 11.73
N ALA A 12 0.67 -66.23 11.97
CA ALA A 12 1.85 -65.41 11.75
C ALA A 12 2.28 -65.54 10.29
N VAL A 13 2.51 -64.42 9.59
CA VAL A 13 3.43 -64.36 8.45
C VAL A 13 4.13 -63.02 8.42
N ALA A 14 5.43 -63.10 8.22
CA ALA A 14 6.43 -62.04 8.27
C ALA A 14 6.31 -61.05 7.11
N GLY A 15 6.75 -59.81 7.34
CA GLY A 15 6.88 -58.79 6.31
C GLY A 15 7.39 -57.48 6.87
N CYS A 16 8.72 -57.39 6.97
CA CYS A 16 9.60 -56.22 7.02
C CYS A 16 9.10 -54.87 7.59
N LEU A 17 9.85 -54.42 8.61
CA LEU A 17 10.20 -53.01 8.81
C LEU A 17 10.42 -52.30 7.47
N ASP A 18 9.61 -51.31 7.17
CA ASP A 18 10.10 -50.00 6.74
C ASP A 18 9.08 -48.94 7.17
N GLY A 19 9.26 -48.50 8.41
CA GLY A 19 8.64 -47.26 8.90
C GLY A 19 9.47 -46.10 8.39
N SER A 20 9.25 -45.71 7.14
CA SER A 20 9.60 -44.39 6.63
C SER A 20 8.38 -43.86 5.90
N VAL A 21 7.54 -43.15 6.65
CA VAL A 21 6.54 -42.25 6.08
C VAL A 21 7.31 -41.08 5.46
N THR A 22 7.94 -41.34 4.32
CA THR A 22 8.20 -40.33 3.30
C THR A 22 6.98 -40.28 2.39
N GLY A 23 5.83 -40.01 3.00
CA GLY A 23 4.73 -39.38 2.30
C GLY A 23 5.15 -37.94 2.07
N GLY A 24 5.98 -37.72 1.05
CA GLY A 24 6.12 -36.38 0.48
C GLY A 24 4.71 -35.89 0.12
N PRO A 25 4.37 -34.63 0.41
CA PRO A 25 3.09 -34.09 -0.05
C PRO A 25 3.02 -34.27 -1.57
N ALA A 26 1.85 -34.69 -2.03
CA ALA A 26 1.54 -34.93 -3.42
C ALA A 26 1.99 -33.74 -4.28
N ASP A 27 2.61 -34.09 -5.39
CA ASP A 27 2.85 -33.24 -6.54
C ASP A 27 1.49 -32.75 -7.05
N ASP A 28 1.00 -31.61 -6.54
CA ASP A 28 -0.04 -30.80 -7.20
C ASP A 28 0.62 -30.14 -8.43
N GLY A 29 1.08 -30.98 -9.35
CA GLY A 29 1.35 -30.60 -10.72
C GLY A 29 0.02 -30.49 -11.45
N ASP A 30 -0.40 -29.27 -11.74
CA ASP A 30 -1.38 -28.99 -12.80
C ASP A 30 -1.15 -27.55 -13.28
N ASP A 31 -0.57 -27.45 -14.48
CA ASP A 31 -0.70 -26.35 -15.44
C ASP A 31 -0.62 -24.92 -14.88
N ARG A 32 0.57 -24.54 -14.40
CA ARG A 32 0.88 -23.13 -14.13
C ARG A 32 2.08 -22.67 -14.94
N VAL A 33 1.91 -21.52 -15.60
CA VAL A 33 2.98 -20.83 -16.32
C VAL A 33 3.49 -19.66 -15.46
N LEU A 34 4.78 -19.37 -15.57
CA LEU A 34 5.32 -18.11 -15.04
C LEU A 34 5.31 -17.08 -16.15
N ALA A 35 4.42 -16.10 -16.05
CA ALA A 35 4.32 -15.01 -17.00
C ALA A 35 5.21 -13.84 -16.57
N LEU A 36 5.99 -13.35 -17.52
CA LEU A 36 6.79 -12.13 -17.47
C LEU A 36 6.20 -11.08 -18.40
N ALA A 37 5.90 -9.91 -17.86
CA ALA A 37 5.52 -8.73 -18.64
C ALA A 37 6.45 -7.56 -18.35
N LEU A 38 6.81 -6.80 -19.39
CA LEU A 38 7.56 -5.55 -19.27
C LEU A 38 6.70 -4.38 -19.73
N HIS A 39 6.59 -3.36 -18.89
CA HIS A 39 5.91 -2.11 -19.21
C HIS A 39 6.94 -0.99 -19.38
N ASP A 40 6.87 -0.25 -20.49
CA ASP A 40 7.79 0.87 -20.75
C ASP A 40 7.57 1.97 -19.69
N ALA A 41 8.63 2.27 -18.93
CA ALA A 41 8.64 3.30 -17.90
C ALA A 41 9.30 4.60 -18.38
N GLY A 42 9.64 4.69 -19.67
CA GLY A 42 10.25 5.86 -20.29
C GLY A 42 11.77 5.80 -20.42
N GLU A 43 12.33 6.91 -20.88
CA GLU A 43 13.76 7.06 -21.15
C GLU A 43 14.52 7.66 -19.96
N THR A 44 13.84 8.44 -19.11
CA THR A 44 14.44 9.06 -17.93
C THR A 44 13.58 8.78 -16.70
N LEU A 45 14.23 8.47 -15.58
CA LEU A 45 13.51 8.23 -14.31
C LEU A 45 12.97 9.53 -13.71
N ARG A 46 13.61 10.66 -14.03
CA ARG A 46 13.27 11.96 -13.47
C ARG A 46 11.85 12.41 -13.83
N ASP A 47 11.36 12.08 -15.02
CA ASP A 47 10.05 12.52 -15.51
C ASP A 47 8.88 12.03 -14.62
N GLY A 48 9.04 10.88 -13.97
CA GLY A 48 8.07 10.34 -13.02
C GLY A 48 8.42 10.55 -11.55
N ALA A 49 9.71 10.64 -11.22
CA ALA A 49 10.19 10.62 -9.84
C ALA A 49 10.50 12.00 -9.24
N VAL A 50 10.70 13.04 -10.06
CA VAL A 50 11.06 14.38 -9.60
C VAL A 50 9.92 15.36 -9.87
N ARG A 51 9.50 16.11 -8.85
CA ARG A 51 8.53 17.20 -9.00
C ARG A 51 9.24 18.51 -9.34
N ASP A 52 8.85 19.14 -10.43
CA ASP A 52 9.28 20.50 -10.76
C ASP A 52 8.38 21.52 -10.04
N LEU A 53 8.96 22.21 -9.05
CA LEU A 53 8.25 23.20 -8.24
C LEU A 53 8.04 24.54 -8.97
N ALA A 54 8.62 24.74 -10.14
CA ALA A 54 8.33 25.90 -10.99
C ALA A 54 7.13 25.63 -11.91
N GLU A 55 6.86 24.36 -12.24
CA GLU A 55 5.85 23.98 -13.22
C GLU A 55 4.58 23.38 -12.60
N THR A 56 4.68 22.79 -11.41
CA THR A 56 3.59 22.06 -10.76
C THR A 56 3.39 22.51 -9.33
N ASP A 57 2.14 22.79 -8.95
CA ASP A 57 1.75 22.88 -7.53
C ASP A 57 1.89 21.46 -6.95
N PRO A 58 2.83 21.24 -6.03
CA PRO A 58 3.16 19.90 -5.59
C PRO A 58 2.14 19.34 -4.59
N GLY A 59 1.14 20.15 -4.20
CA GLY A 59 0.12 19.80 -3.24
C GLY A 59 0.67 19.55 -1.84
N TRP A 60 1.85 20.09 -1.50
CA TRP A 60 2.52 19.98 -0.19
C TRP A 60 2.94 21.35 0.34
N ASP A 61 3.51 21.42 1.55
CA ASP A 61 3.80 22.72 2.20
C ASP A 61 5.05 23.38 1.58
N GLU A 62 4.84 24.33 0.65
CA GLU A 62 5.92 25.09 0.01
C GLU A 62 6.68 26.00 0.99
N ALA A 63 6.02 26.51 2.03
CA ALA A 63 6.69 27.31 3.06
C ALA A 63 7.65 26.44 3.87
N ALA A 64 7.27 25.18 4.14
CA ALA A 64 8.14 24.20 4.76
C ALA A 64 9.37 23.89 3.89
N PHE A 65 9.20 23.78 2.57
CA PHE A 65 10.32 23.61 1.64
C PHE A 65 11.26 24.83 1.65
N ALA A 66 10.73 26.05 1.56
CA ALA A 66 11.51 27.28 1.59
C ALA A 66 12.32 27.40 2.88
N ALA A 67 11.68 27.21 4.03
CA ALA A 67 12.33 27.24 5.33
C ALA A 67 13.41 26.16 5.47
N ALA A 68 13.15 24.92 5.01
CA ALA A 68 14.14 23.86 5.04
C ALA A 68 15.37 24.19 4.17
N ARG A 69 15.17 24.85 3.02
CA ARG A 69 16.26 25.29 2.13
C ARG A 69 17.08 26.43 2.76
N ASP A 70 16.43 27.36 3.44
CA ASP A 70 17.09 28.51 4.09
C ASP A 70 17.66 28.19 5.47
N GLY A 71 17.46 26.95 5.96
CA GLY A 71 17.93 26.51 7.27
C GLY A 71 17.11 27.08 8.44
N GLU A 72 15.87 27.50 8.17
CA GLU A 72 14.96 28.06 9.14
C GLU A 72 14.17 26.98 9.89
N GLU A 73 13.75 27.29 11.12
CA GLU A 73 12.99 26.38 11.97
C GLU A 73 11.48 26.52 11.74
N TYR A 74 11.00 26.12 10.56
CA TYR A 74 9.58 26.00 10.29
C TYR A 74 9.07 24.61 10.69
N THR A 75 7.93 24.56 11.38
CA THR A 75 7.32 23.32 11.83
C THR A 75 5.86 23.24 11.42
N THR A 76 5.42 22.06 11.01
CA THR A 76 4.01 21.75 10.77
C THR A 76 3.47 20.81 11.83
N GLN A 77 2.17 20.90 12.08
CA GLN A 77 1.42 19.97 12.92
C GLN A 77 0.32 19.34 12.07
N TYR A 78 -0.28 18.23 12.52
CA TYR A 78 -1.43 17.56 11.88
C TYR A 78 -1.14 16.88 10.53
N ARG A 79 -0.18 17.41 9.77
CA ARG A 79 0.14 17.02 8.40
C ARG A 79 1.65 17.00 8.21
N LYS A 80 2.15 15.91 7.63
CA LYS A 80 3.54 15.87 7.15
C LYS A 80 3.75 16.95 6.08
N PRO A 81 4.85 17.71 6.14
CA PRO A 81 5.11 18.77 5.18
C PRO A 81 5.28 18.23 3.75
N PHE A 82 5.78 16.99 3.61
CA PHE A 82 5.93 16.30 2.33
C PHE A 82 5.25 14.92 2.35
N PRO A 83 4.71 14.45 1.22
CA PRO A 83 4.08 13.14 1.10
C PRO A 83 5.13 12.04 0.92
N SER A 84 6.15 11.96 1.77
CA SER A 84 7.11 10.85 1.71
C SER A 84 6.47 9.58 2.31
N ALA A 85 6.36 8.53 1.48
CA ALA A 85 6.18 7.17 1.97
C ALA A 85 7.54 6.69 2.52
N ALA A 86 7.53 5.84 3.55
CA ALA A 86 8.76 5.43 4.23
C ALA A 86 9.80 4.78 3.30
N ASP A 87 9.34 4.15 2.22
CA ASP A 87 10.18 3.40 1.27
C ASP A 87 10.33 4.07 -0.10
N ASP A 88 9.73 5.25 -0.33
CA ASP A 88 9.84 5.99 -1.61
C ASP A 88 10.17 7.47 -1.34
N PRO A 89 11.46 7.86 -1.45
CA PRO A 89 11.88 9.23 -1.17
C PRO A 89 11.30 10.19 -2.21
N THR A 90 10.74 11.30 -1.73
CA THR A 90 10.22 12.36 -2.61
C THR A 90 11.36 13.24 -3.09
N TYR A 91 11.46 13.46 -4.40
CA TYR A 91 12.44 14.38 -4.99
C TYR A 91 11.75 15.59 -5.63
N ALA A 92 12.40 16.74 -5.53
CA ALA A 92 11.96 17.97 -6.17
C ALA A 92 13.13 18.73 -6.81
N VAL A 93 12.85 19.51 -7.84
CA VAL A 93 13.81 20.42 -8.46
C VAL A 93 13.36 21.87 -8.29
N ARG A 94 14.31 22.74 -7.93
CA ARG A 94 14.12 24.19 -7.87
C ARG A 94 15.43 24.86 -8.29
N GLU A 95 15.33 25.80 -9.25
CA GLU A 95 16.48 26.56 -9.73
C GLU A 95 17.66 25.67 -10.19
N GLY A 96 17.34 24.52 -10.78
CA GLY A 96 18.34 23.54 -11.26
C GLY A 96 18.98 22.66 -10.18
N THR A 97 18.68 22.88 -8.89
CA THR A 97 19.13 22.03 -7.79
C THR A 97 18.05 21.00 -7.44
N TYR A 98 18.47 19.75 -7.30
CA TYR A 98 17.60 18.63 -6.91
C TYR A 98 17.71 18.37 -5.42
N TYR A 99 16.57 18.23 -4.77
CA TYR A 99 16.45 18.01 -3.34
C TYR A 99 15.76 16.67 -3.06
N ARG A 100 16.27 15.94 -2.06
CA ARG A 100 15.54 14.87 -1.40
C ARG A 100 14.73 15.47 -0.26
N LEU A 101 13.42 15.27 -0.29
CA LEU A 101 12.48 15.81 0.66
C LEU A 101 12.11 14.76 1.70
N ASP A 102 12.18 15.15 2.97
CA ASP A 102 11.79 14.32 4.08
C ASP A 102 11.24 15.15 5.25
N SER A 103 10.73 14.49 6.28
CA SER A 103 10.23 15.12 7.49
C SER A 103 10.70 14.38 8.72
N VAL A 104 11.16 15.12 9.72
CA VAL A 104 11.54 14.56 11.03
C VAL A 104 10.58 15.06 12.10
N ILE A 105 10.28 14.20 13.07
CA ILE A 105 9.50 14.59 14.25
C ILE A 105 10.47 15.22 15.24
N VAL A 106 10.23 16.47 15.61
CA VAL A 106 11.11 17.23 16.52
C VAL A 106 10.48 17.48 17.88
N ASP A 107 9.16 17.39 17.98
CA ASP A 107 8.43 17.63 19.23
C ASP A 107 7.04 16.96 19.19
N GLU A 108 6.31 17.07 20.29
CA GLU A 108 4.91 16.64 20.45
C GLU A 108 4.04 17.83 20.90
N ALA A 109 2.94 18.06 20.19
CA ALA A 109 1.96 19.09 20.52
C ALA A 109 0.73 18.48 21.21
N GLU A 110 0.38 19.02 22.39
CA GLU A 110 -0.90 18.71 23.05
C GLU A 110 -2.01 19.58 22.46
N ALA A 111 -3.05 18.95 21.90
CA ALA A 111 -4.20 19.67 21.32
C ALA A 111 -5.53 19.05 21.76
N THR A 112 -6.48 19.89 22.18
CA THR A 112 -7.86 19.44 22.41
C THR A 112 -8.69 19.70 21.16
N ARG A 113 -9.22 18.64 20.54
CA ARG A 113 -9.92 18.69 19.25
C ARG A 113 -11.30 18.06 19.34
N PRO A 114 -12.30 18.58 18.58
CA PRO A 114 -13.59 17.93 18.49
C PRO A 114 -13.51 16.67 17.61
N VAL A 115 -14.18 15.63 18.07
CA VAL A 115 -14.27 14.32 17.42
C VAL A 115 -15.73 14.03 17.12
N LEU A 116 -16.06 13.92 15.84
CA LEU A 116 -17.38 13.51 15.36
C LEU A 116 -17.47 12.00 15.30
N ARG A 117 -18.47 11.44 15.98
CA ARG A 117 -18.84 10.03 15.90
C ARG A 117 -20.28 9.89 15.46
N LEU A 118 -20.51 8.92 14.59
CA LEU A 118 -21.83 8.51 14.15
C LEU A 118 -22.22 7.19 14.81
N PHE A 119 -23.45 7.09 15.29
CA PHE A 119 -24.05 5.88 15.85
C PHE A 119 -25.35 5.58 15.12
N ASP A 120 -25.50 4.32 14.70
CA ASP A 120 -26.74 3.87 14.05
C ASP A 120 -27.91 4.00 15.04
N VAL A 121 -29.03 4.51 14.55
CA VAL A 121 -30.25 4.69 15.35
C VAL A 121 -31.14 3.44 15.25
N ASP A 122 -30.92 2.56 14.26
CA ASP A 122 -31.74 1.37 14.01
C ASP A 122 -31.11 0.11 14.63
N GLY A 123 -31.49 -0.17 15.89
CA GLY A 123 -31.12 -1.40 16.59
C GLY A 123 -32.02 -1.79 17.77
N SER A 124 -32.93 -0.91 18.19
CA SER A 124 -33.98 -1.25 19.15
C SER A 124 -35.18 -0.37 18.89
N GLU A 125 -36.30 -1.01 18.58
CA GLU A 125 -37.62 -0.42 18.37
C GLU A 125 -37.86 0.09 16.94
N SER A 126 -38.24 -0.85 16.07
CA SER A 126 -39.25 -0.58 15.03
C SER A 126 -40.53 -0.12 15.74
N GLY A 127 -40.59 1.17 16.05
CA GLY A 127 -41.73 1.84 16.64
C GLY A 127 -41.95 3.11 15.85
N ASP A 128 -43.13 3.22 15.25
CA ASP A 128 -43.63 4.39 14.54
C ASP A 128 -43.34 5.68 15.33
N GLY A 129 -42.28 6.38 14.93
CA GLY A 129 -41.91 7.69 15.40
C GLY A 129 -41.73 8.58 14.17
N GLU A 130 -42.67 9.52 14.00
CA GLU A 130 -42.61 10.62 13.05
C GLU A 130 -41.19 11.15 12.86
N GLY A 131 -40.79 11.35 11.60
CA GLY A 131 -39.43 11.70 11.18
C GLY A 131 -38.79 12.75 12.08
N ALA A 132 -37.79 12.32 12.86
CA ALA A 132 -36.90 13.25 13.51
C ALA A 132 -36.09 13.96 12.42
N ASP A 133 -36.02 15.29 12.48
CA ASP A 133 -35.34 16.19 11.55
C ASP A 133 -33.85 15.83 11.38
N ALA A 134 -33.55 14.78 10.61
CA ALA A 134 -32.20 14.43 10.22
C ALA A 134 -31.80 15.34 9.05
N VAL A 135 -30.64 15.98 9.17
CA VAL A 135 -30.10 16.79 8.08
C VAL A 135 -29.48 15.85 7.05
N GLU A 136 -29.86 16.00 5.79
CA GLU A 136 -29.23 15.29 4.68
C GLU A 136 -27.76 15.71 4.58
N ASN A 137 -26.85 14.75 4.44
CA ASN A 137 -25.42 15.03 4.32
C ASN A 137 -25.13 16.07 3.23
N GLU A 138 -25.81 16.00 2.08
CA GLU A 138 -25.61 16.91 0.95
C GLU A 138 -25.95 18.37 1.26
N ALA A 139 -26.75 18.63 2.30
CA ALA A 139 -27.09 19.97 2.77
C ALA A 139 -26.02 20.58 3.68
N LEU A 140 -25.11 19.77 4.22
CA LEU A 140 -24.03 20.23 5.09
C LEU A 140 -22.90 20.92 4.32
N PRO A 141 -22.13 21.81 4.98
CA PRO A 141 -20.89 22.36 4.42
C PRO A 141 -19.93 21.24 3.97
N GLU A 142 -19.04 21.55 3.01
CA GLU A 142 -18.12 20.55 2.45
C GLU A 142 -17.23 19.85 3.51
N GLY A 143 -16.78 20.60 4.52
CA GLY A 143 -16.01 20.05 5.64
C GLY A 143 -16.80 18.99 6.41
N ASP A 144 -18.05 19.30 6.75
CA ASP A 144 -18.94 18.42 7.48
C ASP A 144 -19.34 17.19 6.66
N ARG A 145 -19.54 17.35 5.34
CA ARG A 145 -19.77 16.22 4.43
C ARG A 145 -18.63 15.21 4.49
N LYS A 146 -17.39 15.68 4.34
CA LYS A 146 -16.19 14.82 4.42
C LYS A 146 -16.05 14.18 5.81
N ALA A 147 -16.43 14.91 6.86
CA ALA A 147 -16.43 14.41 8.22
C ALA A 147 -17.43 13.25 8.40
N VAL A 148 -18.67 13.40 7.91
CA VAL A 148 -19.73 12.37 7.93
C VAL A 148 -19.32 11.15 7.12
N GLU A 149 -18.80 11.32 5.90
CA GLU A 149 -18.31 10.22 5.07
C GLU A 149 -17.22 9.39 5.77
N SER A 150 -16.29 10.08 6.44
CA SER A 150 -15.22 9.44 7.19
C SER A 150 -15.74 8.73 8.45
N ALA A 151 -16.61 9.40 9.22
CA ALA A 151 -17.21 8.84 10.42
C ALA A 151 -18.20 7.69 10.13
N HIS A 152 -18.83 7.66 8.95
CA HIS A 152 -19.67 6.55 8.49
C HIS A 152 -18.85 5.27 8.33
N ARG A 153 -17.67 5.36 7.71
CA ARG A 153 -16.75 4.21 7.58
C ARG A 153 -16.39 3.64 8.95
N SER A 154 -16.15 4.52 9.92
CA SER A 154 -15.93 4.18 11.33
C SER A 154 -17.12 3.46 11.96
N ALA A 155 -18.33 4.01 11.77
CA ALA A 155 -19.55 3.45 12.34
C ALA A 155 -19.82 2.04 11.81
N ARG A 156 -19.65 1.83 10.50
CA ARG A 156 -19.77 0.50 9.86
C ARG A 156 -18.72 -0.49 10.37
N ALA A 157 -17.49 -0.03 10.61
CA ALA A 157 -16.43 -0.89 11.15
C ALA A 157 -16.73 -1.36 12.59
N ARG A 158 -17.40 -0.54 13.42
CA ARG A 158 -17.78 -0.93 14.79
C ARG A 158 -18.75 -2.13 14.84
N GLY A 159 -19.57 -2.32 13.80
CA GLY A 159 -20.50 -3.45 13.68
C GLY A 159 -19.92 -4.72 13.04
N ASN A 160 -18.70 -4.66 12.48
CA ASN A 160 -18.06 -5.78 11.79
C ASN A 160 -16.81 -6.24 12.57
N SER A 161 -16.93 -7.36 13.29
CA SER A 161 -15.82 -8.01 14.04
C SER A 161 -14.76 -8.67 13.14
N GLY A 162 -14.73 -8.35 11.84
CA GLY A 162 -13.89 -8.98 10.83
C GLY A 162 -13.29 -7.97 9.87
N GLY A 163 -12.19 -7.34 10.29
CA GLY A 163 -11.07 -6.87 9.46
C GLY A 163 -11.31 -5.76 8.43
N VAL A 164 -11.05 -4.50 8.81
CA VAL A 164 -10.26 -3.51 8.00
C VAL A 164 -9.74 -2.37 8.93
N PRO A 165 -8.78 -1.52 8.50
CA PRO A 165 -7.60 -1.16 9.27
C PRO A 165 -7.84 0.05 10.20
N VAL A 166 -7.45 -0.12 11.46
CA VAL A 166 -7.46 0.87 12.55
C VAL A 166 -6.69 2.19 12.26
N GLY A 167 -6.07 2.33 11.09
CA GLY A 167 -5.26 3.50 10.70
C GLY A 167 -6.01 4.63 9.98
N LEU A 168 -7.23 4.41 9.48
CA LEU A 168 -8.01 5.46 8.78
C LEU A 168 -8.99 6.22 9.69
N VAL A 169 -9.14 5.74 10.93
CA VAL A 169 -10.14 6.23 11.88
C VAL A 169 -9.53 6.20 13.27
N GLU A 170 -8.98 7.31 13.71
CA GLU A 170 -8.59 7.43 15.11
C GLU A 170 -9.84 7.51 15.99
N ARG A 171 -9.85 6.73 17.08
CA ARG A 171 -10.88 6.79 18.14
C ARG A 171 -12.33 6.58 17.65
N GLY A 172 -12.51 5.93 16.50
CA GLY A 172 -13.81 5.54 15.99
C GLY A 172 -14.63 6.68 15.35
N GLY A 173 -14.03 7.79 14.92
CA GLY A 173 -14.76 8.92 14.33
C GLY A 173 -13.94 9.75 13.33
N TYR A 174 -14.35 10.99 13.08
CA TYR A 174 -13.58 12.01 12.36
C TYR A 174 -13.07 13.07 13.35
N VAL A 175 -11.79 13.42 13.26
CA VAL A 175 -11.16 14.44 14.10
C VAL A 175 -11.01 15.72 13.29
N TYR A 176 -11.61 16.82 13.75
CA TYR A 176 -11.40 18.12 13.11
C TYR A 176 -10.06 18.71 13.55
N ARG A 177 -9.12 18.76 12.61
CA ARG A 177 -7.76 19.28 12.82
C ARG A 177 -7.57 20.70 12.29
N ASP A 178 -8.30 21.03 11.23
CA ASP A 178 -8.25 22.31 10.55
C ASP A 178 -9.13 23.34 11.27
N ALA A 179 -8.58 24.52 11.56
CA ALA A 179 -9.27 25.55 12.33
C ALA A 179 -10.42 26.18 11.53
N ASP A 180 -10.22 26.41 10.23
CA ASP A 180 -11.26 26.99 9.37
C ASP A 180 -12.43 26.00 9.20
N ALA A 181 -12.14 24.70 9.11
CA ALA A 181 -13.15 23.66 9.10
C ALA A 181 -13.91 23.56 10.43
N ILE A 182 -13.25 23.82 11.57
CA ILE A 182 -13.93 23.90 12.87
C ILE A 182 -14.88 25.09 12.91
N ASP A 183 -14.42 26.27 12.48
CA ASP A 183 -15.20 27.50 12.54
C ASP A 183 -16.37 27.50 11.54
N ALA A 184 -16.21 26.83 10.39
CA ALA A 184 -17.24 26.70 9.36
C ALA A 184 -18.21 25.52 9.57
N SER A 185 -17.98 24.67 10.58
CA SER A 185 -18.79 23.47 10.80
C SER A 185 -20.14 23.79 11.44
N GLU A 186 -21.21 23.31 10.79
CA GLU A 186 -22.56 23.34 11.34
C GLU A 186 -22.76 22.22 12.36
N LEU A 187 -22.09 21.07 12.18
CA LEU A 187 -22.14 19.94 13.12
C LEU A 187 -21.49 20.25 14.48
N LEU A 188 -20.54 21.19 14.53
CA LEU A 188 -19.87 21.59 15.77
C LEU A 188 -20.55 22.79 16.46
N ALA A 189 -21.56 23.40 15.83
CA ALA A 189 -22.30 24.50 16.42
C ALA A 189 -23.06 24.07 17.69
N ALA A 190 -23.28 25.01 18.61
CA ALA A 190 -23.98 24.71 19.87
C ALA A 190 -25.43 24.22 19.67
N GLU A 191 -26.06 24.64 18.56
CA GLU A 191 -27.39 24.20 18.11
C GLU A 191 -27.28 23.38 16.80
N GLY A 192 -26.12 22.74 16.57
CA GLY A 192 -25.91 21.87 15.42
C GLY A 192 -26.83 20.64 15.44
N PRO A 193 -27.08 20.01 14.28
CA PRO A 193 -28.02 18.90 14.20
C PRO A 193 -27.49 17.68 14.96
N ASP A 194 -28.39 17.02 15.70
CA ASP A 194 -28.11 15.81 16.47
C ASP A 194 -28.24 14.53 15.62
N ARG A 195 -28.73 14.65 14.39
CA ARG A 195 -28.91 13.55 13.43
C ARG A 195 -28.54 13.94 12.01
N VAL A 196 -27.88 13.02 11.32
CA VAL A 196 -27.52 13.16 9.90
C VAL A 196 -27.93 11.91 9.14
N ALA A 197 -28.53 12.11 7.97
CA ALA A 197 -28.81 11.05 7.02
C ALA A 197 -27.64 10.90 6.03
N TYR A 198 -27.14 9.66 5.86
CA TYR A 198 -26.10 9.35 4.87
C TYR A 198 -26.25 7.91 4.37
N ARG A 199 -26.35 7.73 3.05
CA ARG A 199 -26.49 6.41 2.38
C ARG A 199 -27.59 5.54 3.01
N ASP A 200 -28.81 6.08 3.02
CA ASP A 200 -30.02 5.41 3.52
C ASP A 200 -29.98 5.02 5.01
N THR A 201 -29.02 5.54 5.78
CA THR A 201 -28.91 5.31 7.23
C THR A 201 -28.99 6.65 7.97
N VAL A 202 -29.81 6.72 9.01
CA VAL A 202 -29.85 7.87 9.91
C VAL A 202 -28.91 7.61 11.07
N TYR A 203 -27.94 8.50 11.26
CA TYR A 203 -26.99 8.44 12.35
C TYR A 203 -27.28 9.48 13.41
N ARG A 204 -27.20 9.08 14.67
CA ARG A 204 -27.05 10.02 15.79
C ARG A 204 -25.62 10.57 15.78
N VAL A 205 -25.52 11.90 15.80
CA VAL A 205 -24.28 12.66 15.89
C VAL A 205 -23.85 12.76 17.35
N GLU A 206 -22.60 12.41 17.62
CA GLU A 206 -21.97 12.63 18.93
C GLU A 206 -20.65 13.37 18.71
N VAL A 207 -20.54 14.54 19.34
CA VAL A 207 -19.32 15.36 19.29
C VAL A 207 -18.72 15.42 20.69
N ALA A 208 -17.47 14.98 20.83
CA ALA A 208 -16.71 15.07 22.07
C ALA A 208 -15.41 15.84 21.83
N ARG A 209 -14.97 16.63 22.81
CA ARG A 209 -13.63 17.23 22.80
C ARG A 209 -12.66 16.30 23.50
N GLU A 210 -11.69 15.81 22.75
CA GLU A 210 -10.67 14.89 23.24
C GLU A 210 -9.29 15.49 23.10
N ARG A 211 -8.39 15.05 23.97
CA ARG A 211 -6.99 15.47 23.96
C ARG A 211 -6.17 14.54 23.08
N PHE A 212 -5.37 15.13 22.22
CA PHE A 212 -4.43 14.51 21.31
C PHE A 212 -3.01 14.94 21.64
N TYR A 213 -2.08 14.03 21.36
CA TYR A 213 -0.64 14.24 21.42
C TYR A 213 -0.14 13.98 20.00
N GLU A 214 0.17 15.04 19.29
CA GLU A 214 0.44 14.96 17.85
C GLU A 214 1.88 15.33 17.53
N PRO A 215 2.48 14.67 16.53
CA PRO A 215 3.85 14.97 16.13
C PRO A 215 3.96 16.37 15.53
N VAL A 216 4.98 17.10 15.99
CA VAL A 216 5.45 18.33 15.35
C VAL A 216 6.53 17.95 14.35
N PHE A 217 6.24 18.14 13.07
CA PHE A 217 7.14 17.84 11.98
C PHE A 217 8.00 19.05 11.64
N ARG A 218 9.26 18.78 11.30
CA ARG A 218 10.17 19.72 10.63
C ARG A 218 10.52 19.16 9.26
N ALA A 219 10.40 20.00 8.25
CA ALA A 219 10.80 19.67 6.88
C ALA A 219 12.32 19.57 6.76
N VAL A 220 12.78 18.63 5.93
CA VAL A 220 14.18 18.47 5.54
C VAL A 220 14.24 18.48 4.02
N ALA A 221 15.05 19.38 3.46
CA ALA A 221 15.32 19.47 2.03
C ALA A 221 16.83 19.32 1.81
N GLU A 222 17.29 18.10 1.56
CA GLU A 222 18.70 17.82 1.36
C GLU A 222 19.07 17.99 -0.13
N PRO A 223 19.99 18.89 -0.51
CA PRO A 223 20.46 18.98 -1.89
C PRO A 223 21.27 17.73 -2.24
N VAL A 224 20.87 17.01 -3.30
CA VAL A 224 21.49 15.74 -3.70
C VAL A 224 22.15 15.77 -5.06
N ALA A 225 21.75 16.70 -5.94
CA ALA A 225 22.35 16.87 -7.26
C ALA A 225 22.16 18.28 -7.79
N GLU A 226 23.12 18.73 -8.61
CA GLU A 226 23.11 20.04 -9.31
C GLU A 226 23.03 19.85 -10.83
N SER A 227 22.82 18.62 -11.30
CA SER A 227 22.67 18.31 -12.73
C SER A 227 21.67 17.18 -12.96
N PRO A 228 20.93 17.21 -14.09
CA PRO A 228 20.00 16.15 -14.46
C PRO A 228 20.67 14.77 -14.55
N GLU A 229 21.90 14.70 -15.05
CA GLU A 229 22.64 13.45 -15.23
C GLU A 229 23.02 12.82 -13.90
N ARG A 230 23.40 13.65 -12.91
CA ARG A 230 23.69 13.17 -11.55
C ARG A 230 22.43 12.68 -10.87
N MET A 231 21.32 13.40 -10.99
CA MET A 231 20.03 12.98 -10.43
C MET A 231 19.55 11.66 -11.05
N GLU A 232 19.68 11.51 -12.37
CA GLU A 232 19.36 10.27 -13.08
C GLU A 232 20.19 9.09 -12.56
N ALA A 233 21.47 9.30 -12.25
CA ALA A 233 22.32 8.27 -11.66
C ALA A 233 21.91 7.87 -10.25
N ILE A 234 21.46 8.84 -9.43
CA ILE A 234 20.94 8.59 -8.08
C ILE A 234 19.66 7.75 -8.15
N LEU A 235 18.69 8.16 -8.98
CA LEU A 235 17.45 7.41 -9.17
C LEU A 235 17.72 5.99 -9.66
N ARG A 236 18.62 5.83 -10.62
CA ARG A 236 19.01 4.52 -11.15
C ARG A 236 19.74 3.65 -10.13
N ALA A 237 20.50 4.23 -9.20
CA ALA A 237 21.15 3.47 -8.14
C ALA A 237 20.14 2.99 -7.09
N HIS A 238 19.07 3.74 -6.86
CA HIS A 238 18.06 3.45 -5.84
C HIS A 238 16.95 2.51 -6.33
N THR A 239 16.49 2.69 -7.57
CA THR A 239 15.23 2.09 -8.05
C THR A 239 15.42 0.98 -9.08
N VAL A 240 16.62 0.82 -9.65
CA VAL A 240 16.86 -0.12 -10.75
C VAL A 240 17.75 -1.25 -10.28
N GLY A 241 17.19 -2.46 -10.25
CA GLY A 241 17.89 -3.70 -9.96
C GLY A 241 18.82 -4.10 -11.09
N ALA A 242 18.28 -4.72 -12.14
CA ALA A 242 19.07 -5.21 -13.27
C ALA A 242 19.31 -4.15 -14.37
N ARG A 243 20.49 -4.19 -14.99
CA ARG A 243 20.89 -3.32 -16.10
C ARG A 243 21.50 -4.19 -17.19
N LEU A 244 20.78 -4.32 -18.29
CA LEU A 244 21.08 -5.26 -19.36
C LEU A 244 21.22 -4.54 -20.69
N THR A 245 22.07 -5.07 -21.53
CA THR A 245 22.19 -4.78 -22.95
C THR A 245 22.00 -6.08 -23.73
N ALA A 246 21.74 -5.98 -25.03
CA ALA A 246 21.61 -7.14 -25.91
C ALA A 246 22.88 -8.01 -25.84
N ASP A 247 24.06 -7.39 -25.73
CA ASP A 247 25.34 -8.10 -25.63
C ASP A 247 25.48 -8.92 -24.33
N ASP A 248 24.74 -8.58 -23.28
CA ASP A 248 24.70 -9.33 -22.02
C ASP A 248 23.83 -10.59 -22.09
N LEU A 249 23.00 -10.74 -23.13
CA LEU A 249 22.00 -11.79 -23.26
C LEU A 249 22.30 -12.73 -24.43
N SER A 250 21.99 -14.02 -24.27
CA SER A 250 21.94 -14.98 -25.38
C SER A 250 20.84 -14.63 -26.40
N ALA A 251 20.90 -15.22 -27.59
CA ALA A 251 19.86 -14.99 -28.61
C ALA A 251 18.47 -15.39 -28.11
N ASP A 252 18.37 -16.52 -27.42
CA ASP A 252 17.10 -17.02 -26.86
C ASP A 252 16.58 -16.09 -25.75
N ALA A 253 17.45 -15.62 -24.85
CA ALA A 253 17.06 -14.66 -23.81
C ALA A 253 16.62 -13.31 -24.40
N ARG A 254 17.23 -12.86 -25.50
CA ARG A 254 16.78 -11.67 -26.25
C ARG A 254 15.40 -11.87 -26.84
N GLU A 255 15.09 -13.03 -27.40
CA GLU A 255 13.74 -13.31 -27.91
C GLU A 255 12.69 -13.25 -26.80
N VAL A 256 13.01 -13.79 -25.62
CA VAL A 256 12.15 -13.76 -24.43
C VAL A 256 11.87 -12.32 -23.97
N ILE A 257 12.91 -11.50 -23.72
CA ILE A 257 12.70 -10.13 -23.23
C ILE A 257 11.97 -9.27 -24.28
N GLU A 258 12.21 -9.51 -25.57
CA GLU A 258 11.52 -8.84 -26.65
C GLU A 258 10.03 -9.23 -26.75
N ALA A 259 9.69 -10.50 -26.50
CA ALA A 259 8.31 -10.95 -26.40
C ALA A 259 7.62 -10.32 -25.17
N ALA A 260 8.29 -10.33 -24.02
CA ALA A 260 7.79 -9.74 -22.79
C ALA A 260 7.47 -8.24 -22.92
N ARG A 261 8.23 -7.50 -23.74
CA ARG A 261 7.97 -6.07 -24.08
C ARG A 261 6.74 -5.85 -24.97
N ARG A 262 6.35 -6.84 -25.78
CA ARG A 262 5.28 -6.70 -26.80
C ARG A 262 3.91 -7.22 -26.36
N GLY A 263 3.82 -7.84 -25.19
CA GLY A 263 2.56 -8.43 -24.72
C GLY A 263 2.72 -9.46 -23.60
N GLY A 264 3.95 -9.86 -23.30
CA GLY A 264 4.24 -10.84 -22.27
C GLY A 264 4.95 -12.07 -22.84
N TYR A 265 5.60 -12.82 -21.96
CA TYR A 265 6.20 -14.11 -22.25
C TYR A 265 5.87 -15.06 -21.10
N GLU A 266 5.54 -16.30 -21.40
CA GLU A 266 5.17 -17.28 -20.37
C GLU A 266 5.72 -18.66 -20.73
N GLU A 267 6.15 -19.40 -19.71
CA GLU A 267 6.60 -20.78 -19.84
C GLU A 267 6.18 -21.59 -18.60
N SER A 268 5.93 -22.87 -18.82
CA SER A 268 5.82 -23.87 -17.75
C SER A 268 7.21 -24.36 -17.35
N HIS A 269 7.38 -24.74 -16.08
CA HIS A 269 8.61 -25.39 -15.64
C HIS A 269 8.73 -26.81 -16.24
N PRO A 270 9.93 -27.28 -16.67
CA PRO A 270 11.22 -26.59 -16.63
C PRO A 270 11.34 -25.49 -17.69
N TYR A 271 11.86 -24.34 -17.29
CA TYR A 271 12.05 -23.20 -18.17
C TYR A 271 13.15 -23.44 -19.21
N SER A 272 13.01 -22.78 -20.37
CA SER A 272 14.07 -22.71 -21.37
C SER A 272 15.32 -22.06 -20.81
N ASP A 273 16.48 -22.36 -21.41
CA ASP A 273 17.75 -21.75 -21.01
C ASP A 273 17.70 -20.21 -21.11
N GLY A 274 17.04 -19.68 -22.15
CA GLY A 274 16.85 -18.24 -22.35
C GLY A 274 15.98 -17.60 -21.27
N TYR A 275 14.88 -18.23 -20.86
CA TYR A 275 14.05 -17.67 -19.80
C TYR A 275 14.71 -17.77 -18.42
N ALA A 276 15.36 -18.90 -18.13
CA ALA A 276 16.13 -19.08 -16.90
C ALA A 276 17.33 -18.11 -16.81
N GLU A 277 17.99 -17.81 -17.93
CA GLU A 277 19.02 -16.76 -18.01
C GLU A 277 18.45 -15.39 -17.62
N LEU A 278 17.29 -15.01 -18.18
CA LEU A 278 16.67 -13.73 -17.89
C LEU A 278 16.25 -13.60 -16.41
N LEU A 279 15.65 -14.64 -15.83
CA LEU A 279 15.31 -14.66 -14.40
C LEU A 279 16.55 -14.50 -13.52
N ARG A 280 17.70 -15.12 -13.88
CA ARG A 280 18.97 -14.88 -13.17
C ARG A 280 19.46 -13.45 -13.33
N ALA A 281 19.34 -12.89 -14.53
CA ALA A 281 19.74 -11.53 -14.84
C ALA A 281 18.91 -10.49 -14.06
N PHE A 282 17.63 -10.78 -13.82
CA PHE A 282 16.73 -9.97 -12.97
C PHE A 282 16.92 -10.21 -11.48
N HIS A 283 17.86 -11.09 -11.08
CA HIS A 283 18.06 -11.51 -9.68
C HIS A 283 16.88 -12.29 -9.08
N GLU A 284 16.00 -12.84 -9.91
CA GLU A 284 14.78 -13.57 -9.55
C GLU A 284 15.05 -15.06 -9.33
N ARG A 285 16.11 -15.36 -8.58
CA ARG A 285 16.52 -16.74 -8.27
C ARG A 285 15.41 -17.61 -7.65
N PRO A 286 14.53 -17.11 -6.77
CA PRO A 286 13.48 -17.93 -6.18
C PRO A 286 12.51 -18.55 -7.20
N TYR A 287 12.44 -17.99 -8.42
CA TYR A 287 11.57 -18.51 -9.48
C TYR A 287 12.18 -19.68 -10.25
N LEU A 288 13.50 -19.87 -10.20
CA LEU A 288 14.22 -20.83 -11.07
C LEU A 288 13.96 -22.30 -10.74
N ASP A 289 13.59 -22.63 -9.50
CA ASP A 289 13.40 -24.01 -9.05
C ASP A 289 11.93 -24.42 -8.88
N GLY A 290 11.00 -23.54 -9.26
CA GLY A 290 9.56 -23.76 -9.15
C GLY A 290 9.01 -23.79 -7.71
N ASN A 291 9.84 -23.50 -6.69
CA ASN A 291 9.47 -23.57 -5.27
C ASN A 291 9.33 -22.18 -4.60
N VAL A 292 8.82 -21.19 -5.32
CA VAL A 292 8.64 -19.79 -4.88
C VAL A 292 7.97 -19.67 -3.50
N ARG A 293 6.99 -20.51 -3.17
CA ARG A 293 6.32 -20.50 -1.84
C ARG A 293 7.26 -20.75 -0.66
N LYS A 294 8.37 -21.45 -0.88
CA LYS A 294 9.34 -21.78 0.15
C LYS A 294 10.49 -20.76 0.19
N ASP A 295 10.86 -20.20 -0.97
CA ASP A 295 12.10 -19.44 -1.14
C ASP A 295 11.94 -17.92 -1.33
N ALA A 296 10.74 -17.43 -1.68
CA ALA A 296 10.49 -16.00 -1.97
C ALA A 296 9.76 -15.21 -0.86
N GLY A 297 9.39 -15.86 0.26
CA GLY A 297 8.50 -15.24 1.24
C GLY A 297 7.06 -15.08 0.71
N TRP A 298 6.25 -14.24 1.37
CA TRP A 298 4.78 -14.24 1.26
C TRP A 298 4.20 -13.71 -0.07
N SER A 299 5.01 -13.25 -1.03
CA SER A 299 4.52 -12.75 -2.32
C SER A 299 4.91 -13.68 -3.47
N GLU A 300 3.93 -14.32 -4.09
CA GLU A 300 4.08 -15.14 -5.31
C GLU A 300 4.29 -14.30 -6.59
N SER A 301 4.55 -13.00 -6.45
CA SER A 301 4.74 -12.05 -7.56
C SER A 301 5.95 -11.16 -7.30
N GLY A 302 6.84 -11.07 -8.29
CA GLY A 302 7.98 -10.16 -8.32
C GLY A 302 7.64 -8.96 -9.19
N SER A 303 7.98 -7.76 -8.72
CA SER A 303 7.90 -6.55 -9.53
C SER A 303 9.01 -5.61 -9.14
N GLU A 304 9.87 -5.28 -10.08
CA GLU A 304 10.94 -4.31 -9.92
C GLU A 304 11.15 -3.57 -11.24
N ARG A 305 12.07 -2.62 -11.24
CA ARG A 305 12.46 -1.86 -12.42
C ARG A 305 13.82 -2.33 -12.93
N VAL A 306 13.89 -2.50 -14.25
CA VAL A 306 15.11 -2.87 -14.97
C VAL A 306 15.44 -1.84 -16.04
N ARG A 307 16.70 -1.76 -16.42
CA ARG A 307 17.15 -1.00 -17.58
C ARG A 307 17.58 -1.96 -18.68
N TYR A 308 16.99 -1.86 -19.87
CA TYR A 308 17.34 -2.66 -21.03
C TYR A 308 17.50 -1.76 -22.26
N GLU A 309 18.60 -1.90 -22.99
CA GLU A 309 18.90 -1.10 -24.20
C GLU A 309 18.76 0.41 -23.96
N GLY A 310 19.22 0.86 -22.80
CA GLY A 310 19.20 2.28 -22.42
C GLY A 310 17.87 2.81 -21.91
N ARG A 311 16.76 2.05 -22.01
CA ARG A 311 15.41 2.42 -21.56
C ARG A 311 15.03 1.74 -20.25
N TYR A 312 14.05 2.27 -19.53
CA TYR A 312 13.57 1.69 -18.27
C TYR A 312 12.26 0.92 -18.48
N TYR A 313 12.15 -0.21 -17.80
CA TYR A 313 10.98 -1.07 -17.81
C TYR A 313 10.61 -1.48 -16.39
N ASP A 314 9.33 -1.37 -16.05
CA ASP A 314 8.76 -2.02 -14.88
C ASP A 314 8.37 -3.44 -15.30
N TYR A 315 8.96 -4.45 -14.67
CA TYR A 315 8.60 -5.84 -14.95
C TYR A 315 7.66 -6.40 -13.89
N ARG A 316 6.90 -7.41 -14.31
CA ARG A 316 6.05 -8.19 -13.41
C ARG A 316 6.20 -9.67 -13.71
N LEU A 317 6.46 -10.44 -12.66
CA LEU A 317 6.43 -11.90 -12.65
C LEU A 317 5.19 -12.36 -11.89
N ARG A 318 4.42 -13.27 -12.50
CA ARG A 318 3.21 -13.84 -11.90
C ARG A 318 3.02 -15.28 -12.35
N PHE A 319 2.59 -16.15 -11.44
CA PHE A 319 2.06 -17.44 -11.85
C PHE A 319 0.64 -17.28 -12.36
N GLU A 320 0.37 -17.83 -13.54
CA GLU A 320 -0.95 -17.88 -14.15
C GLU A 320 -1.36 -19.35 -14.35
N PRO A 321 -2.67 -19.65 -14.37
CA PRO A 321 -3.14 -20.93 -14.91
C PRO A 321 -2.71 -21.02 -16.38
N ALA A 322 -2.23 -22.18 -16.82
CA ALA A 322 -1.87 -22.40 -18.22
C ALA A 322 -3.10 -22.48 -19.15
#